data_AF-A0A7K4F1E1-F1
#
_entry.id   AF-A0A7K4F1E1-F1
#
_cell.length_a   1.000
_cell.length_b   1.000
_cell.length_c   1.000
_cell.angle_alpha   90.00
_cell.angle_beta   90.00
_cell.angle_gamma   90.00
#
_symmetry.space_group_name_H-M   'P 1'
#
loop_
_entity.id
_entity.type
_entity.pdbx_description
1 polymer ?
#
loop_
_entity_poly.entity_id
_entity_poly.type
_entity_poly.pdbx_seq_one_letter_code
_entity_poly.pdbx_strand_id
1 'polypeptide(L)' 'MGNSNYQDVTSIRDQNNLQLTINDCKRLFDVGIERYDCFDKSINAFGTDEQKQQWQLGNFNP' A
#
# COMPACT_ATOMS: atom_id res chain seq x y z
N MET A 1 -18.36 15.68 17.57
CA MET A 1 -18.87 14.68 16.60
C MET A 1 -18.47 15.09 15.18
N GLY A 2 -17.17 15.11 14.85
CA GLY A 2 -16.67 15.61 13.55
C GLY A 2 -15.69 14.67 12.84
N ASN A 3 -15.62 13.39 13.25
CA ASN A 3 -14.47 12.54 12.93
C ASN A 3 -14.67 11.54 11.78
N SER A 4 -15.92 11.23 11.39
CA SER A 4 -16.18 10.20 10.35
C SER A 4 -15.65 10.64 8.99
N ASN A 5 -16.03 11.83 8.51
CA ASN A 5 -15.73 12.22 7.14
C ASN A 5 -14.22 12.37 6.86
N TYR A 6 -13.44 12.83 7.84
CA TYR A 6 -11.98 12.97 7.68
C TYR A 6 -11.27 11.63 7.64
N GLN A 7 -11.66 10.69 8.50
CA GLN A 7 -11.11 9.34 8.53
C GLN A 7 -11.46 8.57 7.25
N ASP A 8 -12.69 8.72 6.76
CA ASP A 8 -13.16 8.09 5.52
C ASP A 8 -12.42 8.64 4.29
N VAL A 9 -12.28 9.96 4.18
CA VAL A 9 -11.52 10.59 3.07
C VAL A 9 -10.04 10.20 3.12
N THR A 10 -9.46 10.14 4.32
CA THR A 10 -8.06 9.74 4.50
C THR A 10 -7.85 8.28 4.09
N SER A 11 -8.75 7.37 4.49
CA SER A 11 -8.66 5.96 4.11
C SER A 11 -8.78 5.77 2.60
N ILE A 12 -9.73 6.44 1.93
CA ILE A 12 -9.89 6.39 0.47
C ILE A 12 -8.64 6.91 -0.23
N ARG A 13 -8.09 8.04 0.22
CA ARG A 13 -6.88 8.61 -0.35
C ARG A 13 -5.70 7.65 -0.21
N ASP A 14 -5.51 7.08 0.97
CA ASP A 14 -4.38 6.19 1.24
C ASP A 14 -4.51 4.90 0.42
N GLN A 15 -5.71 4.34 0.26
CA GLN A 15 -5.94 3.20 -0.63
C GLN A 15 -5.68 3.52 -2.11
N ASN A 16 -6.06 4.70 -2.57
CA ASN A 16 -5.73 5.15 -3.93
C ASN A 16 -4.22 5.31 -4.12
N ASN A 17 -3.53 5.91 -3.14
CA ASN A 17 -2.08 6.07 -3.18
C ASN A 17 -1.38 4.72 -3.21
N LEU A 18 -1.80 3.76 -2.37
CA LEU A 18 -1.28 2.40 -2.36
C LEU A 18 -1.37 1.78 -3.77
N GLN A 19 -2.54 1.86 -4.40
CA GLN A 19 -2.75 1.30 -5.74
C GLN A 19 -1.83 1.94 -6.79
N LEU A 20 -1.68 3.26 -6.76
CA LEU A 20 -0.82 4.00 -7.69
C LEU A 20 0.65 3.64 -7.49
N THR A 21 1.14 3.64 -6.25
CA THR A 21 2.55 3.33 -5.97
C THR A 21 2.89 1.89 -6.31
N ILE A 22 1.97 0.94 -6.05
CA ILE A 22 2.14 -0.46 -6.45
C ILE A 22 2.25 -0.58 -7.97
N ASN A 23 1.39 0.12 -8.72
CA ASN A 23 1.46 0.13 -10.18
C ASN A 23 2.77 0.74 -10.70
N ASP A 24 3.26 1.81 -10.07
CA ASP A 24 4.56 2.37 -10.41
C ASP A 24 5.71 1.41 -10.10
N CYS A 25 5.69 0.72 -8.96
CA CYS A 25 6.68 -0.31 -8.64
C CYS A 25 6.69 -1.43 -9.72
N LYS A 26 5.52 -1.87 -10.18
CA LYS A 26 5.40 -2.88 -11.26
C LYS A 26 5.93 -2.39 -12.60
N ARG A 27 5.78 -1.09 -12.88
CA ARG A 27 6.20 -0.47 -14.14
C ARG A 27 7.69 -0.15 -14.17
N LEU A 28 8.25 0.25 -13.03
CA LEU A 28 9.65 0.68 -12.92
C LEU A 28 10.60 -0.50 -12.67
N PHE A 29 10.13 -1.56 -12.01
CA PHE A 29 10.94 -2.72 -11.66
C PHE A 29 10.27 -4.00 -12.18
N ASP A 30 10.92 -4.69 -13.11
CA ASP A 30 10.37 -5.90 -13.73
C ASP A 30 10.22 -7.05 -12.72
N VAL A 31 11.27 -7.40 -11.99
CA VAL A 31 11.27 -8.44 -10.94
C VAL A 31 12.45 -8.21 -9.98
N GLY A 32 12.42 -8.87 -8.82
CA GLY A 32 13.57 -8.90 -7.89
C GLY A 32 13.46 -7.97 -6.69
N ILE A 33 14.60 -7.75 -6.03
CA ILE A 33 14.67 -7.16 -4.69
C ILE A 33 14.17 -5.70 -4.67
N GLU A 34 14.44 -4.95 -5.73
CA GLU A 34 14.04 -3.54 -5.86
C GLU A 34 12.52 -3.41 -5.97
N ARG A 35 11.88 -4.32 -6.73
CA ARG A 35 10.42 -4.40 -6.82
C ARG A 35 9.80 -4.73 -5.47
N TYR A 36 10.40 -5.68 -4.75
CA TYR A 36 9.93 -6.07 -3.42
C TYR A 36 10.09 -4.94 -2.39
N ASP A 37 11.24 -4.26 -2.36
CA ASP A 37 11.48 -3.09 -1.50
C ASP A 37 10.52 -1.93 -1.81
N CYS A 38 10.23 -1.71 -3.10
CA CYS A 38 9.24 -0.72 -3.53
C CYS A 38 7.82 -1.06 -3.04
N PHE A 39 7.42 -2.33 -3.13
CA PHE A 39 6.14 -2.80 -2.56
C PHE A 39 6.10 -2.65 -1.05
N ASP A 40 7.16 -3.03 -0.35
CA ASP A 40 7.26 -2.93 1.10
C ASP A 40 7.09 -1.49 1.58
N LYS A 41 7.80 -0.54 0.95
CA LYS A 41 7.66 0.90 1.23
C LYS A 41 6.24 1.41 0.97
N SER A 42 5.64 0.99 -0.14
CA SER A 42 4.28 1.40 -0.52
C SER A 42 3.23 0.93 0.50
N ILE A 43 3.30 -0.35 0.89
CA ILE A 43 2.38 -0.97 1.86
C ILE A 43 2.60 -0.37 3.26
N ASN A 44 3.84 -0.14 3.67
CA ASN A 44 4.13 0.48 4.96
C ASN A 44 3.62 1.93 5.05
N ALA A 45 3.68 2.69 3.95
CA ALA A 45 3.22 4.08 3.91
C ALA A 45 1.69 4.22 3.84
N PHE A 46 1.03 3.41 3.01
CA PHE A 46 -0.38 3.63 2.63
C PHE A 46 -1.32 2.46 2.95
N GLY A 47 -0.78 1.30 3.29
CA GLY A 47 -1.57 0.13 3.65
C GLY A 47 -2.31 0.29 4.98
N THR A 48 -3.45 -0.38 5.10
CA THR A 48 -4.10 -0.59 6.39
C THR A 48 -3.24 -1.51 7.26
N ASP A 49 -3.51 -1.54 8.57
CA ASP A 49 -2.82 -2.45 9.49
C ASP A 49 -2.99 -3.92 9.07
N GLU A 50 -4.17 -4.28 8.56
CA GLU A 50 -4.42 -5.62 8.02
C GLU A 50 -3.58 -5.90 6.77
N GLN A 51 -3.50 -4.97 5.81
CA GLN A 51 -2.68 -5.14 4.60
C GLN A 51 -1.19 -5.27 4.94
N LYS A 52 -0.69 -4.50 5.91
CA LYS A 52 0.69 -4.60 6.41
C LYS A 52 0.95 -5.97 7.03
N GLN A 53 0.01 -6.46 7.84
CA GLN A 53 0.13 -7.79 8.45
C GLN A 53 0.11 -8.90 7.40
N GLN A 54 -0.80 -8.84 6.42
CA GLN A 54 -0.85 -9.83 5.33
C GLN A 54 0.42 -9.79 4.48
N TRP A 55 1.02 -8.62 4.26
CA TRP A 55 2.29 -8.48 3.56
C TRP A 55 3.45 -9.12 4.32
N GLN A 56 3.58 -8.87 5.62
CA GLN A 56 4.60 -9.50 6.47
C GLN A 56 4.46 -11.03 6.51
N LEU A 57 3.24 -11.54 6.39
CA LEU A 57 2.96 -12.97 6.33
C LEU A 57 3.14 -13.57 4.92
N GLY A 58 3.40 -12.75 3.89
CA GLY A 58 3.50 -13.20 2.50
C GLY A 58 2.17 -13.57 1.85
N ASN A 59 1.04 -13.22 2.48
CA ASN A 59 -0.31 -13.53 2.01
C ASN A 59 -0.90 -12.40 1.16
N PHE A 60 -0.32 -11.21 1.21
CA PHE A 60 -0.71 -10.08 0.37
C PHE A 60 0.04 -10.16 -0.97
N ASN A 61 -0.69 -10.28 -2.07
CA ASN A 61 -0.13 -10.26 -3.41
C ASN A 61 -0.43 -8.91 -4.10
N PRO A 62 0.51 -7.95 -4.05
CA PRO A 62 0.33 -6.61 -4.59
C PRO A 62 0.24 -6.53 -6.12
#